data_AF-A0A7V9DK88-F1
#
_entry.id   AF-A0A7V9DK88-F1
#
_cell.length_a   1.000
_cell.length_b   1.000
_cell.length_c   1.000
_cell.angle_alpha   90.00
_cell.angle_beta   90.00
_cell.angle_gamma   90.00
#
_symmetry.space_group_name_H-M   'P 1'
#
loop_
_entity.id
_entity.type
_entity.pdbx_description
1 polymer ?
#
loop_
_entity_poly.entity_id
_entity_poly.type
_entity_poly.pdbx_seq_one_letter_code
_entity_poly.pdbx_strand_id
1 'polypeptide(L)'
;MDGADEDLVPEHVPEDVEPVRLRDRQERNRSMVQHGRRIGGMPGAMMAGAMIALRDIYEGPVTDEIVSVSETPDEPADVDRDGLSMTVEGIAVTAPALPATRNLITKRRRRRSRTSRRDRR
;
A
#
# COMPACT_ATOMS: atom_id res chain seq x y z
N MET A 1 -43.10 -2.31 11.86
CA MET A 1 -43.02 -2.82 13.23
C MET A 1 -43.33 -4.29 13.12
N ASP A 2 -42.48 -5.25 13.47
CA ASP A 2 -41.13 -5.31 14.04
C ASP A 2 -40.58 -6.64 13.52
N GLY A 3 -39.29 -6.76 13.17
CA GLY A 3 -38.26 -6.98 14.17
C GLY A 3 -38.21 -8.46 14.52
N ALA A 4 -37.45 -9.22 13.73
CA ALA A 4 -36.94 -10.53 14.11
C ALA A 4 -35.51 -10.59 13.60
N ASP A 5 -34.64 -9.96 14.40
CA ASP A 5 -33.20 -10.06 14.28
C ASP A 5 -32.82 -11.53 14.48
N GLU A 6 -32.41 -12.18 13.39
CA GLU A 6 -31.86 -13.52 13.43
C GLU A 6 -30.56 -13.50 14.23
N ASP A 7 -30.51 -14.40 15.21
CA ASP A 7 -29.41 -14.62 16.14
C ASP A 7 -28.06 -14.77 15.41
N LEU A 8 -27.31 -13.68 15.33
CA LEU A 8 -25.87 -13.69 15.04
C LEU A 8 -25.15 -14.27 16.26
N VAL A 9 -24.95 -15.58 16.23
CA VAL A 9 -24.07 -16.30 17.14
C VAL A 9 -22.69 -15.62 17.13
N PRO A 10 -22.12 -15.20 18.28
CA PRO A 10 -20.79 -14.63 18.29
C PRO A 10 -19.79 -15.72 17.89
N GLU A 11 -19.17 -15.55 16.72
CA GLU A 11 -18.07 -16.36 16.24
C GLU A 11 -16.97 -16.37 17.31
N HIS A 12 -16.68 -17.56 17.84
CA HIS A 12 -15.67 -17.76 18.86
C HIS A 12 -14.30 -17.36 18.27
N VAL A 13 -13.86 -16.15 18.59
CA VAL A 13 -12.51 -15.67 18.29
C VAL A 13 -11.53 -16.56 19.08
N PRO A 14 -10.65 -17.33 18.43
CA PRO A 14 -9.65 -18.09 19.15
C PRO A 14 -8.69 -17.13 19.87
N GLU A 15 -8.58 -17.24 21.20
CA GLU A 15 -7.79 -16.34 22.07
C GLU A 15 -6.27 -16.32 21.75
N ASP A 16 -5.80 -17.24 20.89
CA ASP A 16 -4.38 -17.44 20.59
C ASP A 16 -3.82 -16.51 19.48
N VAL A 17 -4.63 -15.69 18.81
CA VAL A 17 -4.21 -14.86 17.65
C VAL A 17 -3.63 -13.49 18.07
N GLU A 18 -4.09 -12.95 19.19
CA GLU A 18 -3.64 -11.69 19.79
C GLU A 18 -2.11 -11.59 20.05
N PRO A 19 -1.44 -12.60 20.65
CA PRO A 19 -0.03 -12.48 21.00
C PRO A 19 0.91 -12.37 19.79
N VAL A 20 0.52 -12.87 18.62
CA VAL A 20 1.34 -12.81 17.40
C VAL A 20 1.30 -11.40 16.79
N ARG A 21 0.12 -10.79 16.70
CA ARG A 21 -0.08 -9.46 16.11
C ARG A 21 0.62 -8.35 16.90
N LEU A 22 0.61 -8.45 18.22
CA LEU A 22 1.33 -7.57 19.14
C LEU A 22 2.85 -7.61 18.90
N ARG A 23 3.40 -8.79 18.60
CA ARG A 23 4.83 -8.97 18.31
C ARG A 23 5.21 -8.30 17.00
N ASP A 24 4.45 -8.52 15.94
CA ASP A 24 4.70 -7.92 14.62
C ASP A 24 4.68 -6.39 14.67
N ARG A 25 3.74 -5.81 15.43
CA ARG A 25 3.68 -4.35 15.62
C ARG A 25 4.91 -3.82 16.35
N GLN A 26 5.34 -4.49 17.42
CA GLN A 26 6.53 -4.09 18.17
C GLN A 26 7.79 -4.17 17.29
N GLU A 27 7.89 -5.19 16.45
CA GLU A 27 9.02 -5.36 15.52
C GLU A 27 9.05 -4.24 14.47
N ARG A 28 7.91 -3.92 13.85
CA ARG A 28 7.80 -2.80 12.89
C ARG A 28 8.17 -1.46 13.53
N ASN A 29 7.64 -1.18 14.72
CA ASN A 29 7.93 0.07 15.44
C ASN A 29 9.42 0.18 15.81
N ARG A 30 10.03 -0.91 16.28
CA ARG A 30 11.48 -0.97 16.56
C ARG A 30 12.31 -0.75 15.30
N SER A 31 11.92 -1.36 14.19
CA SER A 31 12.60 -1.20 12.90
C SER A 31 12.58 0.25 12.43
N MET A 32 11.42 0.92 12.53
CA MET A 32 11.27 2.34 12.20
C MET A 32 12.16 3.23 13.08
N VAL A 33 12.19 3.02 14.39
CA VAL A 33 13.04 3.80 15.31
C VAL A 33 14.52 3.58 15.02
N GLN A 34 14.94 2.34 14.76
CA GLN A 34 16.31 2.03 14.36
C GLN A 34 16.67 2.65 13.01
N HIS A 35 15.75 2.70 12.06
CA HIS A 35 15.95 3.35 10.77
C HIS A 35 16.07 4.88 10.93
N GLY A 36 15.19 5.51 11.71
CA GLY A 36 15.31 6.92 12.08
C GLY A 36 16.64 7.23 12.76
N ARG A 37 17.10 6.35 13.66
CA ARG A 37 18.42 6.47 14.29
C ARG A 37 19.58 6.36 13.30
N ARG A 38 19.48 5.49 12.29
CA ARG A 38 20.52 5.34 11.24
C ARG A 38 20.61 6.56 10.33
N ILE A 39 19.49 7.19 9.99
CA ILE A 39 19.46 8.34 9.08
C ILE A 39 19.82 9.64 9.81
N GLY A 40 19.25 9.86 10.99
CA GLY A 40 19.31 11.15 11.68
C GLY A 40 19.86 11.10 13.10
N GLY A 41 20.43 9.99 13.54
CA GLY A 41 20.92 9.82 14.91
C GLY A 41 19.81 9.89 15.96
N MET A 42 20.11 10.40 17.16
CA MET A 42 19.12 10.54 18.24
C MET A 42 17.88 11.35 17.84
N PRO A 43 17.99 12.51 17.15
CA PRO A 43 16.82 13.23 16.65
C PRO A 43 15.96 12.42 15.68
N GLY A 44 16.58 11.63 14.79
CA GLY A 44 15.84 10.79 13.86
C GLY A 44 15.07 9.65 14.53
N ALA A 45 15.61 9.09 15.61
CA ALA A 45 14.90 8.09 16.42
C ALA A 45 13.67 8.69 17.13
N MET A 46 13.82 9.91 17.67
CA MET A 46 12.70 10.64 18.31
C MET A 46 11.60 10.97 17.30
N MET A 47 11.96 11.44 16.10
CA MET A 47 10.99 11.71 15.04
C MET A 47 10.26 10.45 14.58
N ALA A 48 10.97 9.32 14.45
CA ALA A 48 10.32 8.04 14.16
C ALA A 48 9.33 7.64 15.26
N GLY A 49 9.68 7.83 16.53
CA GLY A 49 8.78 7.62 17.66
C GLY A 49 7.56 8.56 17.63
N ALA A 50 7.76 9.82 17.30
CA ALA A 50 6.68 10.80 17.16
C ALA A 50 5.72 10.42 16.02
N MET A 51 6.23 9.96 14.88
CA MET A 51 5.41 9.48 13.77
C MET A 51 4.58 8.24 14.14
N ILE A 52 5.14 7.34 14.97
CA ILE A 52 4.39 6.19 15.49
C ILE A 52 3.26 6.67 16.41
N ALA A 53 3.53 7.59 17.32
CA ALA A 53 2.51 8.13 18.22
C ALA A 53 1.42 8.91 17.46
N LEU A 54 1.79 9.69 16.45
CA LEU A 54 0.83 10.42 15.60
C LEU A 54 -0.05 9.46 14.81
N ARG A 55 0.52 8.37 14.30
CA ARG A 55 -0.24 7.30 13.63
C ARG A 55 -1.25 6.67 14.60
N ASP A 56 -0.81 6.34 15.81
CA ASP A 56 -1.68 5.72 16.82
C ASP A 56 -2.84 6.65 17.25
N ILE A 57 -2.62 7.97 17.26
CA ILE A 57 -3.67 8.96 17.57
C ILE A 57 -4.63 9.15 16.39
N TYR A 58 -4.10 9.17 15.16
CA TYR A 58 -4.90 9.49 13.97
C TYR A 58 -5.68 8.29 13.43
N GLU A 59 -5.07 7.11 13.38
CA GLU A 59 -5.76 5.86 13.00
C GLU A 59 -6.64 5.33 14.14
N GLY A 60 -6.53 5.91 15.35
CA GLY A 60 -7.13 5.36 16.57
C GLY A 60 -6.44 4.07 17.03
N PRO A 61 -6.78 3.55 18.23
CA PRO A 61 -6.38 2.19 18.57
C PRO A 61 -6.95 1.27 17.48
N VAL A 62 -6.05 0.60 16.75
CA VAL A 62 -6.40 -0.34 15.66
C VAL A 62 -7.47 -1.28 16.20
N THR A 63 -8.73 -1.02 15.85
CA THR A 63 -9.83 -1.95 16.08
C THR A 63 -9.72 -2.94 14.95
N ASP A 64 -9.77 -4.24 15.27
CA ASP A 64 -9.55 -5.33 14.33
C ASP A 64 -10.29 -5.07 13.01
N GLU A 65 -9.51 -4.67 12.01
CA GLU A 65 -9.96 -4.69 10.64
C GLU A 65 -10.13 -6.18 10.33
N ILE A 66 -11.39 -6.65 10.32
CA ILE A 66 -11.74 -7.90 9.65
C ILE A 66 -11.14 -7.73 8.26
N VAL A 67 -10.09 -8.51 7.97
CA VAL A 67 -9.47 -8.53 6.65
C VAL A 67 -10.53 -9.07 5.72
N SER A 68 -11.37 -8.19 5.18
CA SER A 68 -12.18 -8.52 4.02
C SER A 68 -11.16 -8.72 2.91
N VAL A 69 -10.85 -9.99 2.62
CA VAL A 69 -10.16 -10.36 1.40
C VAL A 69 -11.12 -10.03 0.27
N SER A 70 -11.12 -8.77 -0.16
CA SER A 70 -11.70 -8.40 -1.44
C SER A 70 -10.77 -8.99 -2.47
N GLU A 71 -11.20 -10.08 -3.10
CA GLU A 71 -10.68 -10.55 -4.38
C GLU A 71 -10.90 -9.42 -5.39
N THR A 72 -10.00 -8.44 -5.31
CA THR A 72 -9.94 -7.35 -6.26
C THR A 72 -9.40 -8.00 -7.52
N PRO A 73 -10.01 -7.78 -8.69
CA PRO A 73 -9.44 -8.26 -9.95
C PRO A 73 -7.96 -7.89 -10.00
N ASP A 74 -7.09 -8.87 -10.27
CA ASP A 74 -5.63 -8.71 -10.24
C ASP A 74 -5.12 -7.55 -11.12
N GLU A 75 -5.95 -7.07 -12.06
CA GLU A 75 -5.69 -5.89 -12.86
C GLU A 75 -7.00 -5.11 -13.11
N PRO A 76 -7.09 -3.80 -12.78
CA PRO A 76 -8.21 -2.98 -13.22
C PRO A 76 -8.21 -2.90 -14.75
N ALA A 77 -9.38 -2.98 -15.38
CA ALA A 77 -9.50 -2.88 -16.84
C ALA A 77 -8.86 -1.58 -17.36
N ASP A 78 -7.99 -1.71 -18.36
CA ASP A 78 -7.27 -0.59 -18.99
C ASP A 78 -8.22 0.09 -19.99
N VAL A 79 -9.05 1.02 -19.50
CA VAL A 79 -10.06 1.73 -20.30
C VAL A 79 -9.43 2.42 -21.51
N ASP A 80 -8.17 2.84 -21.41
CA ASP A 80 -7.44 3.46 -22.52
C ASP A 80 -7.18 2.46 -23.66
N ARG A 81 -6.97 1.17 -23.34
CA ARG A 81 -6.71 0.10 -24.31
C ARG A 81 -7.97 -0.61 -24.77
N ASP A 82 -8.90 -0.84 -23.86
CA ASP A 82 -10.03 -1.75 -24.08
C ASP A 82 -11.31 -0.98 -24.46
N GLY A 83 -11.35 0.32 -24.19
CA GLY A 83 -12.55 1.14 -24.35
C GLY A 83 -13.60 0.85 -23.27
N LEU A 84 -14.75 1.52 -23.38
CA LEU A 84 -15.87 1.39 -22.44
C LEU A 84 -17.15 1.13 -23.20
N SER A 85 -17.93 0.13 -22.79
CA SER A 85 -19.27 -0.11 -23.34
C SER A 85 -20.24 -0.36 -22.18
N MET A 86 -21.28 0.46 -22.08
CA MET A 86 -22.30 0.31 -21.04
C MET A 86 -23.67 0.72 -21.56
N THR A 87 -24.71 0.31 -20.84
CA THR A 87 -26.09 0.73 -21.11
C THR A 87 -26.55 1.60 -19.96
N VAL A 88 -26.95 2.84 -20.26
CA VAL A 88 -27.53 3.78 -19.29
C VAL A 88 -28.96 4.07 -19.72
N GLU A 89 -29.93 3.72 -18.88
CA GLU A 89 -31.37 3.94 -19.15
C GLU A 89 -31.85 3.38 -20.51
N GLY A 90 -31.30 2.24 -20.94
CA GLY A 90 -31.63 1.61 -22.22
C GLY A 90 -30.90 2.20 -23.44
N ILE A 91 -30.04 3.20 -23.24
CA ILE A 91 -29.20 3.78 -24.29
C ILE A 91 -27.81 3.15 -24.25
N ALA A 92 -27.37 2.58 -25.37
CA ALA A 92 -26.02 2.04 -25.50
C ALA A 92 -25.00 3.18 -25.67
N VAL A 93 -24.09 3.30 -24.72
CA VAL A 93 -22.98 4.27 -24.72
C VAL A 93 -21.68 3.51 -24.91
N THR A 94 -20.91 3.91 -25.93
CA THR A 94 -19.62 3.30 -26.26
C THR A 94 -18.54 4.36 -26.40
N ALA A 95 -17.40 4.13 -25.75
CA ALA A 95 -16.18 4.92 -25.89
C ALA A 95 -15.07 4.01 -26.44
N PRO A 96 -14.55 4.25 -27.65
CA PRO A 96 -13.54 3.39 -28.26
C PRO A 96 -12.17 3.55 -27.60
N ALA A 97 -11.31 2.54 -27.75
CA ALA A 97 -9.93 2.55 -27.29
C ALA A 97 -9.10 3.70 -27.89
N LEU A 98 -8.14 4.20 -27.12
CA LEU A 98 -7.23 5.26 -27.56
C LEU A 98 -6.17 4.72 -28.53
N PRO A 99 -5.74 5.52 -29.51
CA PRO A 99 -4.68 5.12 -30.43
C PRO A 99 -3.36 4.98 -29.66
N ALA A 100 -2.67 3.85 -29.86
CA ALA A 100 -1.41 3.55 -29.19
C ALA A 100 -0.37 4.66 -29.42
N THR A 101 0.05 5.32 -28.35
CA THR A 101 1.12 6.32 -28.43
C THR A 101 2.47 5.60 -28.55
N ARG A 102 3.21 5.88 -29.62
CA ARG A 102 4.54 5.34 -29.84
C ARG A 102 5.47 5.89 -28.76
N ASN A 103 5.82 5.08 -27.77
CA ASN A 103 6.74 5.43 -26.68
C ASN A 103 7.99 6.18 -27.19
N LEU A 104 8.05 7.49 -26.92
CA LEU A 104 9.17 8.38 -27.26
C LEU A 104 10.34 8.25 -26.27
N ILE A 105 10.55 7.07 -25.68
CA ILE A 105 11.69 6.86 -24.78
C ILE A 105 12.95 6.76 -25.63
N THR A 106 13.56 7.91 -25.87
CA THR A 106 14.90 8.00 -26.47
C THR A 106 15.87 7.24 -25.57
N LYS A 107 16.53 6.22 -26.14
CA LYS A 107 17.51 5.39 -25.44
C LYS A 107 18.62 6.29 -24.90
N ARG A 108 18.60 6.53 -23.59
CA ARG A 108 19.61 7.33 -22.88
C ARG A 108 20.97 6.64 -23.03
N ARG A 109 21.81 7.18 -23.91
CA ARG A 109 23.14 6.64 -24.24
C ARG A 109 24.02 6.68 -22.98
N ARG A 110 24.29 5.53 -22.36
CA ARG A 110 25.16 5.43 -21.17
C ARG A 110 26.59 5.84 -21.56
N ARG A 111 27.03 7.03 -21.15
CA ARG A 111 28.44 7.44 -21.23
C ARG A 111 29.23 6.62 -20.20
N ARG A 112 30.01 5.65 -20.67
CA ARG A 112 31.05 5.00 -19.86
C ARG A 112 32.11 6.04 -19.53
N SER A 113 32.17 6.50 -18.28
CA SER A 113 33.27 7.31 -17.77
C SER A 113 34.51 6.42 -17.69
N ARG A 114 35.44 6.61 -18.64
CA ARG A 114 36.83 6.19 -18.48
C ARG A 114 37.45 7.10 -17.41
N THR A 115 37.44 6.67 -16.16
CA THR A 115 38.34 7.23 -15.15
C THR A 115 39.60 6.40 -15.13
N SER A 116 40.61 6.92 -15.84
CA SER A 116 42.00 6.57 -15.63
C SER A 116 42.37 6.82 -14.16
N ARG A 117 42.82 5.79 -13.46
CA ARG A 117 43.70 5.95 -12.31
C ARG A 117 45.08 5.41 -12.70
N ARG A 118 45.85 6.29 -13.33
CA ARG A 118 47.26 6.47 -12.95
C ARG A 118 47.22 7.04 -11.54
N ASP A 119 47.74 6.34 -10.54
CA ASP A 119 48.79 6.89 -9.66
C ASP A 119 49.21 5.90 -8.58
N ARG A 120 50.55 5.77 -8.41
CA ARG A 120 51.33 5.46 -7.20
C ARG A 120 51.18 4.03 -6.64
N ARG A 121 52.23 3.24 -6.44
CA ARG A 121 53.64 3.47 -6.10
C ARG A 121 54.45 2.25 -6.53
#